data_AF-A0A0L8HQE9-F1
#
_entry.id   AF-A0A0L8HQE9-F1
#
_cell.length_a   1.000
_cell.length_b   1.000
_cell.length_c   1.000
_cell.angle_alpha   90.00
_cell.angle_beta   90.00
_cell.angle_gamma   90.00
#
_symmetry.space_group_name_H-M   'P 1'
#
loop_
_entity.id
_entity.type
_entity.pdbx_description
1 polymer ?
#
loop_
_entity_poly.entity_id
_entity_poly.type
_entity_poly.pdbx_seq_one_letter_code
_entity_poly.pdbx_strand_id
1 'polypeptide(L)'
;MALQRCSKDLREKFTSNALTMPQLVNLMAQFVTDMKNGDYKAKGWPSFFHTIYGVSKIGVTTMSIIQQKVLDSEGKEDIVVNACCPGYVATDMTRYLGYKTIEEGADTPVYLALLPPNVKEPRGQFVVDRQIREWK
;
A
#
# COMPACT_ATOMS: atom_id res chain seq x y z
N MET A 1 1.65 -9.24 -5.99
CA MET A 1 1.95 -8.09 -5.08
C MET A 1 2.74 -8.59 -3.87
N ALA A 2 3.45 -7.74 -3.12
CA ALA A 2 4.24 -8.18 -1.96
C ALA A 2 3.38 -8.88 -0.89
N LEU A 3 2.16 -8.38 -0.67
CA LEU A 3 1.19 -8.94 0.26
C LEU A 3 0.93 -10.44 0.01
N GLN A 4 0.79 -10.85 -1.25
CA GLN A 4 0.53 -12.24 -1.64
C GLN A 4 1.68 -13.20 -1.30
N ARG A 5 2.86 -12.67 -0.98
CA ARG A 5 4.04 -13.44 -0.59
C ARG A 5 4.17 -13.58 0.93
N CYS A 6 3.35 -12.89 1.70
CA CYS A 6 3.24 -13.10 3.15
C CYS A 6 2.46 -14.39 3.44
N SER A 7 2.63 -14.92 4.66
CA SER A 7 1.79 -16.00 5.17
C SER A 7 0.30 -15.63 5.16
N LYS A 8 -0.57 -16.64 5.26
CA LYS A 8 -2.02 -16.43 5.37
C LYS A 8 -2.35 -15.50 6.54
N ASP A 9 -1.80 -15.76 7.73
CA ASP A 9 -2.05 -14.97 8.93
C ASP A 9 -1.65 -13.50 8.78
N LEU A 10 -0.50 -13.22 8.15
CA LEU A 10 -0.08 -11.84 7.91
C LEU A 10 -0.98 -11.14 6.88
N ARG A 11 -1.38 -11.85 5.81
CA ARG A 11 -2.33 -11.30 4.83
C ARG A 11 -3.63 -10.91 5.50
N GLU A 12 -4.21 -11.82 6.29
CA GLU A 12 -5.46 -11.57 7.03
C GLU A 12 -5.35 -10.37 7.98
N LYS A 13 -4.20 -10.19 8.64
CA LYS A 13 -3.95 -8.99 9.46
C LYS A 13 -3.94 -7.71 8.63
N PHE A 14 -3.21 -7.68 7.50
CA PHE A 14 -3.09 -6.48 6.65
C PHE A 14 -4.32 -6.14 5.83
N THR A 15 -5.23 -7.11 5.62
CA THR A 15 -6.52 -6.93 4.94
C THR A 15 -7.69 -6.81 5.92
N SER A 16 -7.44 -6.92 7.23
CA SER A 16 -8.49 -6.85 8.25
C SER A 16 -9.13 -5.47 8.27
N ASN A 17 -10.47 -5.46 8.23
CA ASN A 17 -11.20 -4.21 8.34
C ASN A 17 -11.11 -3.56 9.72
N ALA A 18 -10.79 -4.34 10.75
CA ALA A 18 -10.66 -3.89 12.14
C ALA A 18 -9.24 -3.44 12.51
N LEU A 19 -8.27 -3.52 11.58
CA LEU A 19 -6.91 -3.09 11.85
C LEU A 19 -6.85 -1.57 12.08
N THR A 20 -6.26 -1.18 13.20
CA THR A 20 -6.08 0.22 13.61
C THR A 20 -4.67 0.74 13.30
N MET A 21 -4.50 2.06 13.26
CA MET A 21 -3.19 2.67 13.00
C MET A 21 -2.10 2.23 14.00
N PRO A 22 -2.34 2.19 15.33
CA PRO A 22 -1.34 1.69 16.28
C PRO A 22 -0.98 0.22 16.06
N GLN A 23 -1.95 -0.63 15.71
CA GLN A 23 -1.68 -2.03 15.39
C GLN A 23 -0.84 -2.17 14.12
N LEU A 24 -1.11 -1.36 13.09
CA LEU A 24 -0.29 -1.33 11.88
C LEU A 24 1.16 -0.90 12.19
N VAL A 25 1.34 0.17 12.99
CA VAL A 25 2.67 0.62 13.43
C VAL A 25 3.43 -0.51 14.15
N ASN A 26 2.76 -1.23 15.04
CA ASN A 26 3.35 -2.36 15.75
C ASN A 26 3.72 -3.51 14.80
N LEU A 27 2.89 -3.83 13.80
CA LEU A 27 3.22 -4.83 12.78
C LEU A 27 4.45 -4.45 11.96
N MET A 28 4.56 -3.18 11.57
CA MET A 28 5.72 -2.68 10.83
C MET A 28 7.00 -2.67 11.67
N ALA A 29 6.89 -2.34 12.97
CA ALA A 29 8.01 -2.42 13.91
C ALA A 29 8.43 -3.88 14.15
N GLN A 30 7.47 -4.80 14.27
CA GLN A 30 7.72 -6.23 14.41
C GLN A 30 8.49 -6.77 13.20
N PHE A 31 8.09 -6.40 11.97
CA PHE A 31 8.85 -6.77 10.77
C PHE A 31 10.34 -6.38 10.87
N VAL A 32 10.64 -5.14 11.30
CA VAL A 32 12.02 -4.68 11.44
C VAL A 32 12.78 -5.51 12.49
N THR A 33 12.15 -5.83 13.61
CA THR A 33 12.73 -6.69 14.65
C THR A 33 12.99 -8.11 14.13
N ASP A 34 12.02 -8.71 13.46
CA ASP A 34 12.12 -10.08 12.93
C ASP A 34 13.20 -10.18 11.83
N MET A 35 13.36 -9.13 11.03
CA MET A 35 14.45 -9.02 10.06
C MET A 35 15.81 -8.97 10.75
N LYS A 36 15.96 -8.19 11.84
CA LYS A 36 17.21 -8.10 12.62
C LYS A 36 17.56 -9.43 13.29
N ASN A 37 16.55 -10.16 13.77
CA ASN A 37 16.74 -11.46 14.42
C ASN A 37 16.98 -12.60 13.43
N GLY A 38 16.72 -12.38 12.14
CA GLY A 38 16.87 -13.40 11.09
C GLY A 38 15.76 -14.44 11.04
N ASP A 39 14.71 -14.31 11.86
CA ASP A 39 13.60 -15.27 11.97
C ASP A 39 12.35 -14.88 11.14
N TYR A 40 12.45 -13.81 10.34
CA TYR A 40 11.36 -13.25 9.55
C TYR A 40 10.60 -14.28 8.68
N LYS A 41 11.31 -15.22 8.03
CA LYS A 41 10.66 -16.26 7.21
C LYS A 41 9.79 -17.19 8.04
N ALA A 42 10.29 -17.62 9.21
CA ALA A 42 9.54 -18.49 10.12
C ALA A 42 8.29 -17.78 10.66
N LYS A 43 8.34 -16.44 10.78
CA LYS A 43 7.21 -15.59 11.15
C LYS A 43 6.29 -15.21 9.99
N GLY A 44 6.55 -15.75 8.79
CA GLY A 44 5.67 -15.62 7.62
C GLY A 44 5.92 -14.39 6.75
N TRP A 45 6.94 -13.58 7.04
CA TRP A 45 7.33 -12.46 6.20
C TRP A 45 7.96 -12.96 4.88
N PRO A 46 7.87 -12.17 3.79
CA PRO A 46 8.43 -12.58 2.51
C PRO A 46 9.96 -12.65 2.51
N SER A 47 10.53 -13.54 1.70
CA SER A 47 11.98 -13.83 1.58
C SER A 47 12.82 -12.62 1.16
N PHE A 48 14.00 -12.36 1.75
CA PHE A 48 14.88 -11.20 1.44
C PHE A 48 15.06 -10.82 -0.05
N PHE A 49 15.28 -11.81 -0.94
CA PHE A 49 15.41 -11.58 -2.40
C PHE A 49 14.15 -10.97 -3.05
N HIS A 50 13.04 -10.99 -2.33
CA HIS A 50 11.79 -10.38 -2.66
C HIS A 50 11.27 -9.57 -1.47
N THR A 51 11.17 -8.26 -1.61
CA THR A 51 10.14 -7.45 -0.91
C THR A 51 10.38 -6.95 0.52
N ILE A 52 11.59 -6.55 0.95
CA ILE A 52 11.71 -5.60 2.10
C ILE A 52 11.02 -4.27 1.76
N TYR A 53 11.36 -3.73 0.59
CA TYR A 53 10.65 -2.58 0.01
C TYR A 53 9.15 -2.87 -0.17
N GLY A 54 8.80 -4.10 -0.54
CA GLY A 54 7.41 -4.49 -0.71
C GLY A 54 6.64 -4.46 0.62
N VAL A 55 7.24 -4.92 1.73
CA VAL A 55 6.61 -4.84 3.06
C VAL A 55 6.42 -3.39 3.50
N SER A 56 7.37 -2.48 3.23
CA SER A 56 7.15 -1.07 3.53
C SER A 56 5.99 -0.48 2.72
N LYS A 57 5.78 -0.92 1.47
CA LYS A 57 4.62 -0.53 0.65
C LYS A 57 3.30 -1.22 1.02
N ILE A 58 3.34 -2.40 1.64
CA ILE A 58 2.17 -2.96 2.35
C ILE A 58 1.75 -1.98 3.45
N GLY A 59 2.70 -1.54 4.28
CA GLY A 59 2.46 -0.56 5.33
C GLY A 59 1.82 0.73 4.81
N VAL A 60 2.37 1.33 3.75
CA VAL A 60 1.80 2.55 3.13
C VAL A 60 0.38 2.30 2.61
N THR A 61 0.14 1.18 1.93
CA THR A 61 -1.19 0.88 1.35
C THR A 61 -2.23 0.69 2.44
N THR A 62 -1.93 -0.12 3.45
CA THR A 62 -2.83 -0.36 4.58
C THR A 62 -3.05 0.93 5.40
N MET A 63 -2.02 1.76 5.57
CA MET A 63 -2.14 3.07 6.23
C MET A 63 -3.16 3.96 5.55
N SER A 64 -3.10 4.10 4.21
CA SER A 64 -4.06 4.90 3.44
C SER A 64 -5.50 4.41 3.59
N ILE A 65 -5.71 3.08 3.61
CA ILE A 65 -7.04 2.48 3.83
C ILE A 65 -7.57 2.83 5.23
N ILE A 66 -6.73 2.73 6.26
CA ILE A 66 -7.11 3.10 7.63
C ILE A 66 -7.44 4.59 7.72
N GLN A 67 -6.61 5.46 7.13
CA GLN A 67 -6.84 6.91 7.12
C GLN A 67 -8.18 7.27 6.49
N GLN A 68 -8.54 6.67 5.35
CA GLN A 68 -9.84 6.91 4.75
C GLN A 68 -10.98 6.51 5.69
N LYS A 69 -10.90 5.35 6.34
CA LYS A 69 -11.94 4.89 7.28
C LYS A 69 -12.13 5.85 8.46
N VAL A 70 -11.03 6.40 8.98
CA VAL A 70 -11.09 7.41 10.04
C VAL A 70 -11.82 8.66 9.56
N LEU A 71 -11.43 9.18 8.39
CA LEU A 71 -12.10 10.33 7.77
C LEU A 71 -13.60 10.09 7.55
N ASP A 72 -13.97 8.89 7.07
CA ASP A 72 -15.38 8.50 6.90
C ASP A 72 -16.12 8.50 8.24
N SER A 73 -15.52 7.95 9.30
CA SER A 73 -16.12 7.91 10.63
C SER A 73 -16.29 9.29 11.27
N GLU A 74 -15.47 10.26 10.86
CA GLU A 74 -15.54 11.66 11.29
C GLU A 74 -16.48 12.52 10.41
N GLY A 75 -17.16 11.92 9.42
CA GLY A 75 -18.05 12.61 8.50
C GLY A 75 -17.35 13.51 7.49
N LYS A 76 -16.06 13.28 7.21
CA LYS A 76 -15.25 14.06 6.25
C LYS A 76 -15.47 13.54 4.82
N GLU A 77 -16.63 13.83 4.25
CA GLU A 77 -16.99 13.35 2.91
C GLU A 77 -16.17 14.02 1.78
N ASP A 78 -15.65 15.22 2.02
CA ASP A 78 -14.89 16.04 1.07
C ASP A 78 -13.41 15.64 0.91
N ILE A 79 -12.88 14.81 1.82
CA ILE A 79 -11.50 14.34 1.79
C ILE A 79 -11.44 12.88 1.34
N VAL A 80 -10.58 12.62 0.36
CA VAL A 80 -10.34 11.29 -0.20
C VAL A 80 -8.86 10.93 -0.10
N VAL A 81 -8.58 9.74 0.39
CA VAL A 81 -7.26 9.15 0.53
C VAL A 81 -7.27 7.79 -0.19
N ASN A 82 -6.36 7.61 -1.14
CA ASN A 82 -6.13 6.35 -1.83
C ASN A 82 -4.63 6.04 -1.82
N ALA A 83 -4.28 4.77 -1.88
CA ALA A 83 -2.94 4.34 -2.23
C ALA A 83 -2.87 4.09 -3.74
N CYS A 84 -1.71 4.29 -4.35
CA CYS A 84 -1.53 3.98 -5.76
C CYS A 84 -0.16 3.41 -6.10
N CYS A 85 -0.07 2.81 -7.28
CA CYS A 85 1.20 2.43 -7.90
C CYS A 85 1.35 3.16 -9.24
N PRO A 86 2.47 3.85 -9.47
CA PRO A 86 2.74 4.50 -10.76
C PRO A 86 3.10 3.48 -11.87
N GLY A 87 3.32 2.21 -11.51
CA GLY A 87 3.90 1.20 -12.40
C GLY A 87 5.43 1.19 -12.33
N TYR A 88 6.08 0.55 -13.28
CA TYR A 88 7.55 0.46 -13.32
C TYR A 88 8.13 1.60 -14.18
N VAL A 89 8.46 2.70 -13.52
CA VAL A 89 8.84 3.99 -14.15
C VAL A 89 10.36 4.13 -14.26
N ALA A 90 10.87 4.54 -15.42
CA ALA A 90 12.29 4.79 -15.67
C ALA A 90 12.79 6.02 -14.87
N THR A 91 13.24 5.77 -13.66
CA THR A 91 13.81 6.76 -12.72
C THR A 91 15.12 6.24 -12.11
N ASP A 92 15.85 7.10 -11.39
CA ASP A 92 17.04 6.71 -10.61
C ASP A 92 16.81 5.50 -9.71
N MET A 93 15.66 5.45 -9.01
CA MET A 93 15.29 4.34 -8.13
C MET A 93 15.27 2.99 -8.86
N THR A 94 14.90 3.00 -10.14
CA THR A 94 14.84 1.82 -11.00
C THR A 94 16.07 1.64 -11.88
N ARG A 95 17.07 2.51 -11.75
CA ARG A 95 18.22 2.62 -12.66
C ARG A 95 17.81 2.78 -14.12
N TYR A 96 16.73 3.53 -14.36
CA TYR A 96 16.14 3.76 -15.67
C TYR A 96 15.74 2.48 -16.44
N LEU A 97 15.50 1.36 -15.74
CA LEU A 97 15.06 0.09 -16.33
C LEU A 97 13.52 -0.06 -16.42
N GLY A 98 12.77 0.94 -15.96
CA GLY A 98 11.31 0.95 -16.05
C GLY A 98 10.81 1.00 -17.49
N TYR A 99 9.67 0.36 -17.77
CA TYR A 99 9.03 0.41 -19.10
C TYR A 99 8.14 1.63 -19.30
N LYS A 100 7.82 2.38 -18.22
CA LYS A 100 7.07 3.64 -18.30
C LYS A 100 7.98 4.85 -18.25
N THR A 101 7.62 5.88 -19.01
CA THR A 101 8.11 7.25 -18.87
C THR A 101 7.63 7.90 -17.57
N ILE A 102 8.23 9.06 -17.22
CA ILE A 102 7.85 9.83 -16.03
C ILE A 102 6.38 10.27 -16.13
N GLU A 103 5.97 10.73 -17.31
CA GLU A 103 4.63 11.20 -17.63
C GLU A 103 3.59 10.07 -17.47
N GLU A 104 3.87 8.90 -18.03
CA GLU A 104 3.01 7.71 -17.88
C GLU A 104 2.94 7.22 -16.41
N GLY A 105 4.02 7.41 -15.66
CA GLY A 105 4.07 7.11 -14.23
C GLY A 105 3.25 8.08 -13.38
N ALA A 106 3.21 9.36 -13.76
CA ALA A 106 2.47 10.41 -13.06
C ALA A 106 0.95 10.33 -13.26
N ASP A 107 0.51 9.64 -14.31
CA ASP A 107 -0.90 9.54 -14.71
C ASP A 107 -1.86 9.17 -13.57
N THR A 108 -1.65 8.04 -12.90
CA THR A 108 -2.54 7.57 -11.83
C THR A 108 -2.49 8.46 -10.58
N PRO A 109 -1.31 8.88 -10.07
CA PRO A 109 -1.24 9.87 -8.99
C PRO A 109 -1.98 11.17 -9.29
N VAL A 110 -1.81 11.75 -10.49
CA VAL A 110 -2.47 13.00 -10.90
C VAL A 110 -3.98 12.80 -11.02
N TYR A 111 -4.42 11.69 -11.60
CA TYR A 111 -5.83 11.32 -11.66
C TYR A 111 -6.47 11.28 -10.25
N LEU A 112 -5.80 10.69 -9.26
CA LEU A 112 -6.30 10.62 -7.89
C LEU A 112 -6.29 11.97 -7.17
N ALA A 113 -5.33 12.83 -7.47
CA ALA A 113 -5.25 14.18 -6.90
C ALA A 113 -6.35 15.12 -7.45
N LEU A 114 -6.89 14.83 -8.63
CA LEU A 114 -7.87 15.65 -9.35
C LEU A 114 -9.26 15.00 -9.44
N LEU A 115 -9.58 14.08 -8.52
CA LEU A 115 -10.91 13.48 -8.49
C LEU A 115 -11.99 14.56 -8.32
N PRO A 116 -13.17 14.40 -8.95
CA PRO A 116 -14.25 15.35 -8.82
C PRO A 116 -14.74 15.41 -7.37
N PRO A 117 -15.33 16.55 -6.94
CA PRO A 117 -15.95 16.66 -5.62
C PRO A 117 -16.98 15.55 -5.37
N ASN A 118 -17.07 15.09 -4.12
CA ASN A 118 -18.04 14.08 -3.66
C ASN A 118 -17.96 12.72 -4.37
N VAL A 119 -16.79 12.38 -4.94
CA VAL A 119 -16.55 11.07 -5.53
C VAL A 119 -16.81 9.95 -4.52
N LYS A 120 -17.53 8.92 -4.95
CA LYS A 120 -17.77 7.72 -4.13
C LYS A 120 -16.68 6.67 -4.33
N GLU A 121 -16.09 6.59 -5.52
CA GLU A 121 -14.96 5.72 -5.84
C GLU A 121 -13.99 6.34 -6.87
N PRO A 122 -12.66 6.16 -6.74
CA PRO A 122 -11.99 5.40 -5.69
C PRO A 122 -11.89 6.17 -4.36
N ARG A 123 -12.19 5.51 -3.24
CA ARG A 123 -12.11 6.05 -1.87
C ARG A 123 -11.58 4.98 -0.92
N GLY A 124 -10.40 5.18 -0.33
CA GLY A 124 -9.75 4.19 0.53
C GLY A 124 -9.32 2.94 -0.21
N GLN A 125 -8.95 3.07 -1.49
CA GLN A 125 -8.61 1.97 -2.38
C GLN A 125 -7.13 1.95 -2.75
N PHE A 126 -6.68 0.82 -3.29
CA PHE A 126 -5.40 0.72 -3.98
C PHE A 126 -5.63 0.79 -5.50
N VAL A 127 -5.02 1.76 -6.16
CA VAL A 127 -5.31 2.09 -7.57
C VAL A 127 -4.05 1.97 -8.43
N VAL A 128 -4.18 1.32 -9.59
CA VAL A 128 -3.10 1.13 -10.57
C VAL A 128 -3.66 1.31 -11.97
N ASP A 129 -3.02 2.14 -12.79
CA ASP A 129 -3.48 2.47 -14.15
C ASP A 129 -4.93 2.98 -14.15
N ARG A 130 -5.23 3.86 -13.19
CA ARG A 130 -6.58 4.39 -12.89
C ARG A 130 -7.66 3.31 -12.60
N GLN A 131 -7.26 2.08 -12.34
CA GLN A 131 -8.16 0.98 -11.99
C GLN A 131 -8.01 0.58 -10.52
N ILE A 132 -9.14 0.36 -9.86
CA ILE A 132 -9.17 -0.20 -8.50
C ILE A 132 -8.62 -1.62 -8.57
N ARG A 133 -7.64 -1.91 -7.72
CA ARG A 133 -7.07 -3.24 -7.54
C ARG A 133 -7.47 -3.75 -6.16
N GLU A 134 -7.99 -4.96 -6.14
CA GLU A 134 -8.40 -5.60 -4.90
C GLU A 134 -7.21 -5.79 -3.96
N TRP A 135 -7.37 -5.36 -2.71
CA TRP A 135 -6.37 -5.51 -1.68
C TRP A 135 -6.55 -6.86 -0.96
N LYS A 136 -5.92 -7.91 -1.51
CA LYS A 136 -5.94 -9.28 -0.98
C LYS A 136 -4.65 -10.08 -1.24
#